data_AF-A0A1V6PYN6-F1
#
_entry.id   AF-A0A1V6PYN6-F1
#
_cell.length_a   1.000
_cell.length_b   1.000
_cell.length_c   1.000
_cell.angle_alpha   90.00
_cell.angle_beta   90.00
_cell.angle_gamma   90.00
#
_symmetry.space_group_name_H-M   'P 1'
#
loop_
_entity.id
_entity.type
_entity.pdbx_description
1 polymer ?
#
loop_
_entity_poly.entity_id
_entity_poly.type
_entity_poly.pdbx_seq_one_letter_code
_entity_poly.pdbx_strand_id
1 'polypeptide(L)'
;MESAWTIFELKSTFIWTQVRIFSESLDLPEDWRKYAAETEEGDLNDKVIEDVLHKVNAAARQHNRVVYSSQAIHHVAQQIASLYWTSVNQDARSRRVFAQGIEKTTDLSRQMNITKLPVELEGQEPSEEQNTRYQQLRERLASLDSQRQKRQQRLDQLHYLRRLLEPFEDPPKNIQPNLITKDGELVQELEKMRMLVARVGGRISHQTQSSGVPETHESSLPGSDQRLEALMDMS
;
A
#
# COMPACT_ATOMS: atom_id res chain seq x y z
N MET A 1 1.94 -32.49 6.13
CA MET A 1 2.76 -31.31 5.72
C MET A 1 1.79 -30.18 5.45
N GLU A 2 1.29 -29.53 6.50
CA GLU A 2 0.41 -28.37 6.36
C GLU A 2 1.27 -27.21 5.85
N SER A 3 0.96 -26.73 4.65
CA SER A 3 1.59 -25.54 4.09
C SER A 3 1.29 -24.37 5.04
N ALA A 4 2.32 -23.59 5.39
CA ALA A 4 2.16 -22.41 6.23
C ALA A 4 1.30 -21.37 5.51
N TRP A 5 -0.03 -21.48 5.64
CA TRP A 5 -0.96 -20.54 5.06
C TRP A 5 -0.80 -19.19 5.75
N THR A 6 -0.65 -18.14 4.95
CA THR A 6 -0.57 -16.78 5.47
C THR A 6 -1.89 -16.43 6.17
N ILE A 7 -1.85 -15.56 7.17
CA ILE A 7 -3.05 -15.07 7.89
C ILE A 7 -4.13 -14.56 6.92
N PHE A 8 -3.71 -13.98 5.79
CA PHE A 8 -4.58 -13.60 4.71
C PHE A 8 -5.33 -14.81 4.12
N GLU A 9 -4.62 -15.84 3.64
CA GLU A 9 -5.20 -17.06 3.05
C GLU A 9 -6.19 -17.76 3.99
N LEU A 10 -5.86 -17.85 5.28
CA LEU A 10 -6.76 -18.40 6.30
C LEU A 10 -8.05 -17.58 6.43
N LYS A 11 -7.95 -16.26 6.46
CA LYS A 11 -9.12 -15.37 6.58
C LYS A 11 -9.95 -15.37 5.29
N SER A 12 -9.30 -15.37 4.14
CA SER A 12 -9.95 -15.48 2.84
C SER A 12 -10.74 -16.78 2.74
N THR A 13 -10.11 -17.92 3.00
CA THR A 13 -10.77 -19.24 2.94
C THR A 13 -11.91 -19.35 3.95
N PHE A 14 -11.74 -18.84 5.18
CA PHE A 14 -12.82 -18.77 6.16
C PHE A 14 -14.02 -17.93 5.67
N ILE A 15 -13.78 -16.74 5.14
CA ILE A 15 -14.87 -15.89 4.62
C ILE A 15 -15.55 -16.60 3.44
N TRP A 16 -14.79 -17.23 2.55
CA TRP A 16 -15.34 -18.01 1.45
C TRP A 16 -16.23 -19.17 1.91
N THR A 17 -15.82 -19.93 2.93
CA THR A 17 -16.63 -21.03 3.44
C THR A 17 -17.89 -20.52 4.14
N GLN A 18 -17.78 -19.47 4.95
CA GLN A 18 -18.94 -18.86 5.62
C GLN A 18 -19.93 -18.28 4.61
N VAL A 19 -19.46 -17.49 3.64
CA VAL A 19 -20.31 -16.93 2.58
C VAL A 19 -20.99 -18.06 1.81
N ARG A 20 -20.27 -19.15 1.50
CA ARG A 20 -20.87 -20.30 0.81
C ARG A 20 -22.02 -20.92 1.60
N ILE A 21 -21.83 -21.16 2.89
CA ILE A 21 -22.87 -21.71 3.80
C ILE A 21 -24.07 -20.76 3.88
N PHE A 22 -23.84 -19.46 4.09
CA PHE A 22 -24.94 -18.49 4.19
C PHE A 22 -25.62 -18.17 2.85
N SER A 23 -24.97 -18.51 1.73
CA SER A 23 -25.52 -18.33 0.37
C SER A 23 -26.26 -19.55 -0.17
N GLU A 24 -26.36 -20.61 0.62
CA GLU A 24 -27.11 -21.81 0.25
C GLU A 24 -28.57 -21.46 -0.02
N SER A 25 -29.17 -22.11 -1.03
CA SER A 25 -30.56 -21.83 -1.38
C SER A 25 -31.50 -22.30 -0.28
N LEU A 26 -32.55 -21.53 -0.07
CA LEU A 26 -33.62 -21.91 0.84
C LEU A 26 -34.45 -23.01 0.17
N ASP A 27 -34.61 -24.13 0.86
CA ASP A 27 -35.51 -25.21 0.48
C ASP A 27 -36.77 -25.16 1.33
N LEU A 28 -37.88 -25.68 0.79
CA LEU A 28 -39.12 -25.83 1.54
C LEU A 28 -38.96 -26.94 2.60
N PRO A 29 -39.21 -26.65 3.88
CA PRO A 29 -39.35 -27.71 4.88
C PRO A 29 -40.52 -28.63 4.50
N GLU A 30 -40.37 -29.95 4.63
CA GLU A 30 -41.41 -30.94 4.27
C GLU A 30 -42.75 -30.69 4.99
N ASP A 31 -42.71 -30.06 6.16
CA ASP A 31 -43.85 -29.76 7.01
C ASP A 31 -44.32 -28.29 6.92
N TRP A 32 -43.90 -27.52 5.91
CA TRP A 32 -44.19 -26.06 5.84
C TRP A 32 -45.68 -25.73 5.98
N ARG A 33 -46.57 -26.62 5.54
CA ARG A 33 -48.03 -26.49 5.66
C ARG A 33 -48.54 -26.48 7.10
N LYS A 34 -47.85 -27.16 8.03
CA LYS A 34 -48.21 -27.16 9.47
C LYS A 34 -47.96 -25.81 10.13
N TYR A 35 -47.11 -24.98 9.51
CA TYR A 35 -46.75 -23.65 9.99
C TYR A 35 -47.51 -22.54 9.25
N ALA A 36 -48.23 -22.86 8.18
CA ALA A 36 -49.06 -21.91 7.46
C ALA A 36 -50.32 -21.61 8.26
N ALA A 37 -50.63 -20.33 8.44
CA ALA A 37 -51.88 -19.92 9.09
C ALA A 37 -53.07 -20.30 8.21
N GLU A 38 -54.13 -20.84 8.82
CA GLU A 38 -55.41 -21.08 8.13
C GLU A 38 -55.91 -19.75 7.57
N THR A 39 -55.97 -19.65 6.24
CA THR A 39 -56.38 -18.43 5.55
C THR A 39 -57.83 -18.59 5.08
N GLU A 40 -58.68 -17.59 5.28
CA GLU A 40 -60.11 -17.66 4.94
C GLU A 40 -60.39 -17.87 3.43
N GLU A 41 -59.40 -17.66 2.57
CA GLU A 41 -59.49 -17.78 1.10
C GLU A 41 -59.07 -19.16 0.54
N GLY A 42 -58.77 -20.14 1.40
CA GLY A 42 -58.39 -21.50 1.03
C GLY A 42 -56.88 -21.75 0.98
N ASP A 43 -56.50 -23.02 0.78
CA ASP A 43 -55.10 -23.44 0.78
C ASP A 43 -54.31 -22.79 -0.37
N LEU A 44 -53.16 -22.18 -0.04
CA LEU A 44 -52.22 -21.65 -1.02
C LEU A 44 -51.75 -22.76 -1.97
N ASN A 45 -51.81 -22.50 -3.27
CA ASN A 45 -51.36 -23.44 -4.30
C ASN A 45 -49.83 -23.63 -4.22
N ASP A 46 -49.38 -24.89 -4.14
CA ASP A 46 -47.96 -25.28 -4.12
C ASP A 46 -47.14 -24.61 -5.23
N LYS A 47 -47.73 -24.47 -6.42
CA LYS A 47 -47.04 -23.86 -7.58
C LYS A 47 -46.69 -22.40 -7.33
N VAL A 48 -47.55 -21.66 -6.65
CA VAL A 48 -47.30 -20.24 -6.33
C VAL A 48 -46.18 -20.12 -5.32
N ILE A 49 -46.11 -21.06 -4.37
CA ILE A 49 -45.07 -21.09 -3.34
C ILE A 49 -43.72 -21.49 -3.94
N GLU A 50 -43.71 -22.48 -4.82
CA GLU A 50 -42.52 -22.87 -5.58
C GLU A 50 -42.01 -21.70 -6.43
N ASP A 51 -42.89 -20.98 -7.12
CA ASP A 51 -42.54 -19.78 -7.90
C ASP A 51 -41.99 -18.64 -7.02
N VAL A 52 -42.60 -18.40 -5.85
CA VAL A 52 -42.12 -17.38 -4.90
C VAL A 52 -40.76 -17.77 -4.34
N LEU A 53 -40.58 -19.04 -3.95
CA LEU A 53 -39.29 -19.55 -3.48
C LEU A 53 -38.22 -19.44 -4.55
N HIS A 54 -38.55 -19.76 -5.80
CA HIS A 54 -37.63 -19.62 -6.92
C HIS A 54 -37.23 -18.15 -7.16
N LYS A 55 -38.19 -17.21 -7.04
CA LYS A 55 -37.90 -15.77 -7.14
C LYS A 55 -37.05 -15.26 -5.98
N VAL A 56 -37.33 -15.69 -4.75
CA VAL A 56 -36.55 -15.32 -3.55
C VAL A 56 -35.12 -15.86 -3.66
N ASN A 57 -34.96 -17.12 -4.03
CA ASN A 57 -33.64 -17.72 -4.26
C ASN A 57 -32.88 -17.01 -5.40
N ALA A 58 -33.56 -16.60 -6.47
CA ALA A 58 -32.94 -15.83 -7.55
C ALA A 58 -32.49 -14.44 -7.07
N ALA A 59 -33.31 -13.73 -6.31
CA ALA A 59 -32.98 -12.43 -5.73
C ALA A 59 -31.81 -12.54 -4.73
N ALA A 60 -31.82 -13.55 -3.87
CA ALA A 60 -30.75 -13.84 -2.91
C ALA A 60 -29.42 -14.15 -3.61
N ARG A 61 -29.44 -14.97 -4.67
CA ARG A 61 -28.24 -15.26 -5.49
C ARG A 61 -27.69 -14.00 -6.16
N GLN A 62 -28.56 -13.14 -6.69
CA GLN A 62 -28.14 -11.88 -7.30
C GLN A 62 -27.52 -10.93 -6.28
N HIS A 63 -28.10 -10.81 -5.08
CA HIS A 63 -27.54 -10.03 -3.98
C HIS A 63 -26.17 -10.59 -3.55
N ASN A 64 -26.07 -11.91 -3.32
CA ASN A 64 -24.83 -12.55 -2.89
C ASN A 64 -23.70 -12.36 -3.90
N ARG A 65 -24.00 -12.39 -5.21
CA ARG A 65 -23.00 -12.14 -6.25
C ARG A 65 -22.46 -10.71 -6.25
N VAL A 66 -23.31 -9.73 -5.94
CA VAL A 66 -22.93 -8.30 -5.90
C VAL A 66 -22.18 -7.97 -4.61
N VAL A 67 -22.71 -8.39 -3.46
CA VAL A 67 -22.16 -8.04 -2.14
C VAL A 67 -20.93 -8.88 -1.79
N TYR A 68 -20.97 -10.19 -2.03
CA TYR A 68 -19.88 -11.10 -1.75
C TYR A 68 -19.10 -11.47 -3.01
N SER A 69 -18.81 -10.47 -3.83
CA SER A 69 -17.92 -10.65 -4.98
C SER A 69 -16.53 -11.12 -4.51
N SER A 70 -15.82 -11.87 -5.35
CA SER A 70 -14.46 -12.33 -5.04
C SER A 70 -13.55 -11.16 -4.63
N GLN A 71 -13.66 -10.02 -5.32
CA GLN A 71 -12.89 -8.82 -5.00
C GLN A 71 -13.24 -8.24 -3.62
N ALA A 72 -14.52 -8.19 -3.26
CA ALA A 72 -14.96 -7.71 -1.95
C ALA A 72 -14.43 -8.62 -0.82
N ILE A 73 -14.50 -9.94 -1.01
CA ILE A 73 -13.96 -10.92 -0.04
C ILE A 73 -12.45 -10.75 0.13
N HIS A 74 -11.69 -10.64 -0.97
CA HIS A 74 -10.25 -10.40 -0.92
C HIS A 74 -9.92 -9.08 -0.21
N HIS A 75 -10.66 -8.01 -0.51
CA HIS A 75 -10.44 -6.70 0.10
C HIS A 75 -10.72 -6.71 1.60
N VAL A 76 -11.83 -7.33 2.04
CA VAL A 76 -12.15 -7.47 3.47
C VAL A 76 -11.10 -8.35 4.17
N ALA A 77 -10.70 -9.47 3.57
CA ALA A 77 -9.63 -10.30 4.12
C ALA A 77 -8.31 -9.53 4.27
N GLN A 78 -7.98 -8.68 3.29
CA GLN A 78 -6.81 -7.81 3.34
C GLN A 78 -6.92 -6.73 4.42
N GLN A 79 -8.10 -6.11 4.59
CA GLN A 79 -8.35 -5.14 5.65
C GLN A 79 -8.20 -5.79 7.02
N ILE A 80 -8.83 -6.94 7.26
CA ILE A 80 -8.69 -7.67 8.53
C ILE A 80 -7.24 -8.08 8.76
N ALA A 81 -6.52 -8.51 7.72
CA ALA A 81 -5.09 -8.79 7.84
C ALA A 81 -4.30 -7.52 8.20
N SER A 82 -4.57 -6.37 7.59
CA SER A 82 -3.91 -5.11 7.93
C SER A 82 -4.21 -4.66 9.36
N LEU A 83 -5.45 -4.83 9.84
CA LEU A 83 -5.84 -4.51 11.21
C LEU A 83 -5.14 -5.43 12.20
N TYR A 84 -5.08 -6.74 11.93
CA TYR A 84 -4.31 -7.68 12.72
C TYR A 84 -2.83 -7.30 12.75
N TRP A 85 -2.22 -6.95 11.62
CA TRP A 85 -0.84 -6.49 11.62
C TRP A 85 -0.65 -5.17 12.37
N THR A 86 -1.65 -4.28 12.35
CA THR A 86 -1.62 -3.02 13.09
C THR A 86 -1.72 -3.27 14.59
N SER A 87 -2.59 -4.18 15.04
CA SER A 87 -2.68 -4.58 16.45
C SER A 87 -1.41 -5.28 16.89
N VAL A 88 -0.89 -6.24 16.13
CA VAL A 88 0.40 -6.90 16.42
C VAL A 88 1.56 -5.91 16.48
N ASN A 89 1.55 -4.87 15.64
CA ASN A 89 2.56 -3.81 15.70
C ASN A 89 2.40 -2.92 16.95
N GLN A 90 1.17 -2.65 17.37
CA GLN A 90 0.87 -1.92 18.60
C GLN A 90 1.25 -2.74 19.84
N ASP A 91 0.93 -4.03 19.83
CA ASP A 91 1.27 -4.98 20.89
C ASP A 91 2.78 -5.19 20.99
N ALA A 92 3.50 -5.21 19.86
CA ALA A 92 4.96 -5.24 19.85
C ALA A 92 5.60 -3.96 20.39
N ARG A 93 4.92 -2.80 20.31
CA ARG A 93 5.37 -1.54 20.92
C ARG A 93 5.12 -1.54 22.42
N SER A 94 4.07 -2.21 22.89
CA SER A 94 3.86 -2.45 24.32
C SER A 94 4.79 -3.57 24.81
N ARG A 95 5.83 -3.20 25.56
CA ARG A 95 6.91 -4.09 26.02
C ARG A 95 6.50 -5.32 26.88
N ARG A 96 5.21 -5.56 27.10
CA ARG A 96 4.68 -6.63 27.95
C ARG A 96 4.46 -7.98 27.23
N VAL A 97 4.39 -8.01 25.90
CA VAL A 97 4.08 -9.26 25.15
C VAL A 97 5.33 -10.01 24.68
N PHE A 98 6.54 -9.48 24.91
CA PHE A 98 7.78 -10.23 24.64
C PHE A 98 7.91 -11.53 25.47
N ALA A 99 7.05 -11.73 26.47
CA ALA A 99 6.95 -12.95 27.26
C ALA A 99 5.94 -13.98 26.70
N GLN A 100 5.11 -13.60 25.72
CA GLN A 100 4.13 -14.50 25.11
C GLN A 100 4.64 -14.79 23.69
N GLY A 101 5.25 -15.96 23.54
CA GLY A 101 6.03 -16.34 22.36
C GLY A 101 5.38 -16.10 21.00
N ILE A 102 6.20 -16.21 19.96
CA ILE A 102 5.78 -16.00 18.57
C ILE A 102 4.65 -16.98 18.19
N GLU A 103 3.51 -16.47 17.73
CA GLU A 103 2.43 -17.32 17.22
C GLU A 103 2.92 -18.14 16.01
N LYS A 104 2.53 -19.43 15.94
CA LYS A 104 2.94 -20.38 14.89
C LYS A 104 2.60 -19.92 13.46
N THR A 105 1.66 -19.00 13.33
CA THR A 105 1.15 -18.43 12.06
C THR A 105 1.88 -17.15 11.63
N THR A 106 2.84 -16.67 12.43
CA THR A 106 3.59 -15.46 12.09
C THR A 106 4.50 -15.71 10.89
N ASP A 107 4.43 -14.77 9.94
CA ASP A 107 5.31 -14.79 8.78
C ASP A 107 6.74 -14.41 9.19
N LEU A 108 7.62 -15.42 9.29
CA LEU A 108 9.04 -15.27 9.56
C LEU A 108 9.82 -14.70 8.38
N SER A 109 9.16 -14.39 7.26
CA SER A 109 9.79 -13.60 6.21
C SER A 109 10.03 -12.17 6.68
N ARG A 110 9.24 -11.56 7.57
CA ARG A 110 9.41 -10.13 7.90
C ARG A 110 10.50 -9.91 8.95
N GLN A 111 11.40 -8.95 8.72
CA GLN A 111 12.52 -8.66 9.63
C GLN A 111 12.05 -8.37 11.07
N MET A 112 10.94 -7.65 11.23
CA MET A 112 10.34 -7.35 12.53
C MET A 112 9.89 -8.59 13.31
N ASN A 113 9.58 -9.69 12.63
CA ASN A 113 9.19 -10.95 13.28
C ASN A 113 10.42 -11.78 13.62
N ILE A 114 11.46 -11.76 12.77
CA ILE A 114 12.75 -12.41 13.06
C ILE A 114 13.40 -11.80 14.31
N THR A 115 13.35 -10.47 14.47
CA THR A 115 13.89 -9.80 15.67
C THR A 115 13.15 -10.14 16.96
N LYS A 116 11.90 -10.64 16.87
CA LYS A 116 11.12 -11.07 18.03
C LYS A 116 11.46 -12.49 18.48
N LEU A 117 12.27 -13.24 17.71
CA LEU A 117 12.62 -14.62 18.06
C LEU A 117 13.41 -14.66 19.37
N PRO A 118 12.98 -15.47 20.35
CA PRO A 118 13.69 -15.63 21.61
C PRO A 118 15.08 -16.20 21.35
N VAL A 119 16.01 -15.90 22.26
CA VAL A 119 17.42 -16.34 22.14
C VAL A 119 17.55 -17.83 22.44
N GLU A 120 16.71 -18.33 23.34
CA GLU A 120 16.68 -19.72 23.79
C GLU A 120 15.25 -20.26 23.69
N LEU A 121 15.10 -21.58 23.55
CA LEU A 121 13.77 -22.21 23.56
C LEU A 121 13.26 -22.26 25.00
N GLU A 122 12.25 -21.48 25.32
CA GLU A 122 11.56 -21.58 26.61
C GLU A 122 10.67 -22.83 26.62
N GLY A 123 11.12 -23.88 27.31
CA GLY A 123 10.44 -25.16 27.44
C GLY A 123 10.89 -25.90 28.70
N GLN A 124 10.16 -26.95 29.08
CA GLN A 124 10.30 -27.68 30.34
C GLN A 124 11.49 -28.66 30.34
N GLU A 125 12.67 -28.20 29.92
CA GLU A 125 13.95 -28.90 29.64
C GLU A 125 14.22 -29.14 28.14
N PRO A 126 14.58 -28.09 27.36
CA PRO A 126 15.15 -28.30 26.03
C PRO A 126 16.49 -29.03 26.15
N SER A 127 16.65 -30.14 25.43
CA SER A 127 17.96 -30.79 25.27
C SER A 127 18.94 -29.79 24.63
N GLU A 128 20.20 -29.76 25.09
CA GLU A 128 21.24 -28.87 24.57
C GLU A 128 21.38 -28.95 23.03
N GLU A 129 21.14 -30.13 22.45
CA GLU A 129 21.10 -30.37 21.01
C GLU A 129 19.98 -29.60 20.29
N GLN A 130 18.83 -29.43 20.93
CA GLN A 130 17.70 -28.68 20.37
C GLN A 130 17.96 -27.17 20.41
N ASN A 131 18.59 -26.68 21.48
CA ASN A 131 18.99 -25.29 21.61
C ASN A 131 20.05 -24.91 20.59
N THR A 132 21.10 -25.73 20.42
CA THR A 132 22.13 -25.50 19.41
C THR A 132 21.56 -25.54 18.00
N ARG A 133 20.68 -26.50 17.69
CA ARG A 133 19.98 -26.56 16.40
C ARG A 133 19.10 -25.33 16.15
N TYR A 134 18.38 -24.86 17.16
CA TYR A 134 17.55 -23.67 17.06
C TYR A 134 18.40 -22.41 16.79
N GLN A 135 19.51 -22.25 17.51
CA GLN A 135 20.45 -21.14 17.30
C GLN A 135 21.01 -21.14 15.87
N GLN A 136 21.45 -22.29 15.36
CA GLN A 136 21.91 -22.42 13.97
C GLN A 136 20.84 -22.03 12.95
N LEU A 137 19.57 -22.44 13.18
CA LEU A 137 18.46 -22.07 12.30
C LEU A 137 18.15 -20.56 12.37
N ARG A 138 18.24 -19.96 13.57
CA ARG A 138 18.04 -18.52 13.78
C ARG A 138 19.11 -17.69 13.07
N GLU A 139 20.38 -18.10 13.16
CA GLU A 139 21.48 -17.48 12.40
C GLU A 139 21.29 -17.62 10.89
N ARG A 140 20.87 -18.81 10.44
CA ARG A 140 20.54 -19.02 9.02
C ARG A 140 19.39 -18.13 8.57
N LEU A 141 18.34 -17.97 9.37
CA LEU A 141 17.23 -17.06 9.06
C LEU A 141 17.70 -15.59 8.98
N ALA A 142 18.51 -15.14 9.94
CA ALA A 142 19.07 -13.79 9.93
C ALA A 142 19.96 -13.53 8.71
N SER A 143 20.80 -14.51 8.34
CA SER A 143 21.65 -14.38 7.14
C SER A 143 20.83 -14.34 5.85
N LEU A 144 19.80 -15.18 5.71
CA LEU A 144 18.90 -15.17 4.55
C LEU A 144 18.11 -13.86 4.46
N ASP A 145 17.64 -13.33 5.59
CA ASP A 145 16.98 -12.02 5.61
C ASP A 145 17.91 -10.90 5.14
N SER A 146 19.15 -10.89 5.64
CA SER A 146 20.15 -9.90 5.20
C SER A 146 20.43 -9.97 3.69
N GLN A 147 20.48 -11.19 3.11
CA GLN A 147 20.65 -11.37 1.67
C GLN A 147 19.43 -10.87 0.90
N ARG A 148 18.23 -11.14 1.39
CA ARG A 148 16.99 -10.66 0.80
C ARG A 148 16.92 -9.13 0.82
N GLN A 149 17.28 -8.49 1.93
CA GLN A 149 17.33 -7.03 2.03
C GLN A 149 18.30 -6.42 1.02
N LYS A 150 19.51 -6.98 0.88
CA LYS A 150 20.48 -6.55 -0.14
C LYS A 150 19.93 -6.67 -1.56
N ARG A 151 19.24 -7.78 -1.87
CA ARG A 151 18.58 -7.96 -3.17
C ARG A 151 17.45 -6.95 -3.38
N GLN A 152 16.64 -6.70 -2.37
CA GLN A 152 15.55 -5.72 -2.46
C GLN A 152 16.10 -4.31 -2.71
N GLN A 153 17.12 -3.89 -1.96
CA GLN A 153 17.80 -2.61 -2.20
C GLN A 153 18.37 -2.52 -3.61
N ARG A 154 18.94 -3.61 -4.13
CA ARG A 154 19.44 -3.64 -5.51
C ARG A 154 18.31 -3.50 -6.52
N LEU A 155 17.17 -4.15 -6.31
CA LEU A 155 15.99 -4.00 -7.16
C LEU A 155 15.46 -2.57 -7.11
N ASP A 156 15.36 -1.98 -5.93
CA ASP A 156 14.89 -0.60 -5.75
C ASP A 156 15.83 0.40 -6.45
N GLN A 157 17.14 0.19 -6.35
CA GLN A 157 18.15 0.95 -7.11
C GLN A 157 17.95 0.82 -8.62
N LEU A 158 17.74 -0.40 -9.13
CA LEU A 158 17.54 -0.62 -10.56
C LEU A 158 16.22 -0.02 -11.05
N HIS A 159 15.15 -0.08 -10.24
CA HIS A 159 13.89 0.59 -10.54
C HIS A 159 14.05 2.11 -10.56
N TYR A 160 14.81 2.67 -9.63
CA TYR A 160 15.14 4.10 -9.61
C TYR A 160 15.93 4.50 -10.86
N LEU A 161 16.97 3.75 -11.23
CA LEU A 161 17.74 3.99 -12.44
C LEU A 161 16.86 3.86 -13.70
N ARG A 162 15.98 2.85 -13.75
CA ARG A 162 15.03 2.70 -14.85
C ARG A 162 14.11 3.91 -14.96
N ARG A 163 13.62 4.45 -13.83
CA ARG A 163 12.80 5.67 -13.81
C ARG A 163 13.57 6.90 -14.27
N LEU A 164 14.87 6.98 -14.01
CA LEU A 164 15.73 8.05 -14.55
C LEU A 164 15.98 7.89 -16.05
N LEU A 165 15.93 6.67 -16.57
CA LEU A 165 16.11 6.36 -17.98
C LEU A 165 14.79 6.44 -18.78
N GLU A 166 13.64 6.39 -18.12
CA GLU A 166 12.31 6.51 -18.75
C GLU A 166 12.18 7.76 -19.66
N PRO A 167 12.67 8.95 -19.30
CA PRO A 167 12.67 10.11 -20.20
C PRO A 167 13.53 9.92 -21.46
N PHE A 168 14.52 9.02 -21.43
CA PHE A 168 15.41 8.72 -22.55
C PHE A 168 14.90 7.61 -23.47
N GLU A 169 13.80 6.91 -23.11
CA GLU A 169 13.20 5.91 -23.99
C GLU A 169 12.57 6.54 -25.24
N ASP A 170 12.03 7.77 -25.13
CA ASP A 170 11.52 8.59 -26.25
C ASP A 170 12.27 9.94 -26.36
N PRO A 171 13.53 9.95 -26.87
CA PRO A 171 14.32 11.17 -27.04
C PRO A 171 13.63 12.31 -27.82
N PRO A 172 12.89 12.05 -28.92
CA PRO A 172 12.28 13.14 -29.68
C PRO A 172 11.12 13.83 -28.97
N LYS A 173 10.48 13.18 -27.99
CA LYS A 173 9.36 13.76 -27.24
C LYS A 173 9.80 14.41 -25.93
N ASN A 174 10.75 13.80 -25.21
CA ASN A 174 11.09 14.21 -23.85
C ASN A 174 12.37 15.06 -23.76
N ILE A 175 13.35 14.83 -24.65
CA ILE A 175 14.69 15.43 -24.55
C ILE A 175 14.87 16.55 -25.56
N GLN A 176 14.43 16.36 -26.80
CA GLN A 176 14.55 17.37 -27.86
C GLN A 176 13.90 18.74 -27.55
N PRO A 177 12.72 18.86 -26.93
CA PRO A 177 12.17 20.18 -26.59
C PRO A 177 12.98 20.90 -25.50
N ASN A 178 13.72 20.16 -24.67
CA ASN A 178 14.55 20.70 -23.59
C ASN A 178 16.02 20.93 -23.99
N LEU A 179 16.39 20.64 -25.25
CA LEU A 179 17.73 20.91 -25.75
C LEU A 179 17.88 22.39 -26.11
N ILE A 180 19.02 22.98 -25.77
CA ILE A 180 19.44 24.32 -26.20
C ILE A 180 19.86 24.24 -27.68
N THR A 181 18.90 24.04 -28.58
CA THR A 181 19.12 24.25 -30.01
C THR A 181 18.97 25.74 -30.32
N LYS A 182 19.64 26.22 -31.37
CA LYS A 182 19.62 27.64 -31.75
C LYS A 182 18.20 28.18 -32.02
N ASP A 183 17.27 27.29 -32.39
CA ASP A 183 15.85 27.59 -32.64
C ASP A 183 14.91 26.95 -31.61
N GLY A 184 15.43 26.47 -30.47
CA GLY A 184 14.66 25.73 -29.46
C GLY A 184 13.69 26.61 -28.66
N GLU A 185 12.60 26.00 -28.16
CA GLU A 185 11.57 26.68 -27.35
C GLU A 185 12.17 27.38 -26.12
N LEU A 186 13.18 26.78 -25.48
CA LEU A 186 13.88 27.38 -24.35
C LEU A 186 14.61 28.68 -24.72
N VAL A 187 15.23 28.74 -25.90
CA VAL A 187 15.94 29.96 -26.36
C VAL A 187 14.95 31.08 -26.64
N GLN A 188 13.79 30.75 -27.21
CA GLN A 188 12.71 31.72 -27.40
C GLN A 188 12.19 32.25 -26.05
N GLU A 189 12.03 31.38 -25.05
CA GLU A 189 11.59 31.78 -23.72
C GLU A 189 12.66 32.62 -22.97
N LEU A 190 13.94 32.27 -23.11
CA LEU A 190 15.07 33.06 -22.62
C LEU A 190 15.13 34.45 -23.30
N GLU A 191 14.84 34.53 -24.59
CA GLU A 191 14.81 35.82 -25.32
C GLU A 191 13.62 36.68 -24.88
N LYS A 192 12.44 36.09 -24.68
CA LYS A 192 11.29 36.77 -24.05
C LYS A 192 11.64 37.29 -22.65
N MET A 193 12.32 36.47 -21.84
CA MET A 193 12.80 36.91 -20.52
C MET A 193 13.82 38.05 -20.64
N ARG A 194 14.76 38.02 -21.59
CA ARG A 194 15.70 39.11 -21.82
C ARG A 194 14.98 40.41 -22.19
N MET A 195 13.96 40.33 -23.04
CA MET A 195 13.13 41.49 -23.39
C MET A 195 12.31 42.01 -22.20
N LEU A 196 11.73 41.11 -21.40
CA LEU A 196 11.02 41.48 -20.17
C LEU A 196 11.94 42.15 -19.15
N VAL A 197 13.14 41.61 -18.94
CA VAL A 197 14.16 42.20 -18.06
C VAL A 197 14.60 43.57 -18.56
N ALA A 198 14.84 43.73 -19.86
CA ALA A 198 15.18 45.05 -20.43
C ALA A 198 14.03 46.06 -20.25
N ARG A 199 12.77 45.63 -20.44
CA ARG A 199 11.59 46.49 -20.25
C ARG A 199 11.36 46.83 -18.77
N VAL A 200 11.55 45.88 -17.86
CA VAL A 200 11.41 46.09 -16.41
C VAL A 200 12.55 46.95 -15.89
N GLY A 201 13.79 46.70 -16.30
CA GLY A 201 14.95 47.54 -15.99
C GLY A 201 14.79 48.96 -16.53
N GLY A 202 14.28 49.13 -17.75
CA GLY A 202 13.96 50.45 -18.31
C GLY A 202 12.82 51.16 -17.57
N ARG A 203 11.77 50.44 -17.15
CA ARG A 203 10.70 51.03 -16.34
C ARG A 203 11.17 51.43 -14.95
N ILE A 204 12.03 50.62 -14.32
CA ILE A 204 12.64 50.92 -13.02
C ILE A 204 13.57 52.12 -13.14
N SER A 205 14.41 52.20 -14.19
CA SER A 205 15.28 53.35 -14.41
C SER A 205 14.51 54.64 -14.73
N HIS A 206 13.41 54.54 -15.48
CA HIS A 206 12.51 55.68 -15.68
C HIS A 206 11.78 56.09 -14.39
N GLN A 207 11.47 55.13 -13.50
CA GLN A 207 10.87 55.39 -12.19
C GLN A 207 11.86 55.97 -11.17
N THR A 208 13.15 55.58 -11.22
CA THR A 208 14.21 56.21 -10.42
C THR A 208 14.57 57.61 -10.94
N GLN A 209 14.57 57.82 -12.27
CA GLN A 209 14.75 59.15 -12.87
C GLN A 209 13.58 60.10 -12.57
N SER A 210 12.34 59.62 -12.53
CA SER A 210 11.19 60.44 -12.07
C SER A 210 11.22 60.72 -10.56
N SER A 211 11.99 59.94 -9.79
CA SER A 211 12.11 60.08 -8.33
C SER A 211 13.36 60.85 -7.87
N GLY A 212 14.21 61.31 -8.80
CA GLY A 212 15.27 62.28 -8.51
C GLY A 212 16.33 61.82 -7.49
N VAL A 213 16.69 60.53 -7.47
CA VAL A 213 17.79 60.01 -6.63
C VAL A 213 18.95 59.55 -7.50
N PRO A 214 20.19 60.07 -7.33
CA PRO A 214 21.34 59.69 -8.14
C PRO A 214 21.86 58.31 -7.78
N GLU A 215 22.25 57.55 -8.81
CA GLU A 215 22.64 56.14 -8.75
C GLU A 215 24.02 55.91 -8.11
N THR A 216 24.04 55.22 -6.97
CA THR A 216 25.14 54.33 -6.57
C THR A 216 24.53 53.05 -6.06
N HIS A 217 24.28 52.07 -6.94
CA HIS A 217 24.05 50.70 -6.50
C HIS A 217 24.61 49.70 -7.51
N GLU A 218 25.68 49.04 -7.08
CA GLU A 218 26.05 47.71 -7.53
C GLU A 218 24.80 46.82 -7.53
N SER A 219 24.54 46.19 -8.67
CA SER A 219 23.47 45.21 -8.82
C SER A 219 23.82 43.92 -8.07
N SER A 220 23.74 43.95 -6.75
CA SER A 220 23.75 42.75 -5.93
C SER A 220 22.30 42.25 -5.81
N LEU A 221 22.06 41.03 -6.27
CA LEU A 221 20.74 40.38 -6.12
C LEU A 221 20.48 40.18 -4.62
N PRO A 222 19.38 40.70 -4.05
CA PRO A 222 19.11 40.54 -2.64
C PRO A 222 18.85 39.05 -2.35
N GLY A 223 19.77 38.41 -1.64
CA GLY A 223 19.63 37.02 -1.16
C GLY A 223 20.57 35.98 -1.78
N SER A 224 21.51 36.35 -2.66
CA SER A 224 22.55 35.40 -3.12
C SER A 224 23.52 35.00 -2.01
N ASP A 225 23.89 35.96 -1.16
CA ASP A 225 24.95 35.77 -0.17
C ASP A 225 24.48 34.87 0.98
N GLN A 226 23.23 35.02 1.44
CA GLN A 226 22.63 34.14 2.46
C GLN A 226 22.47 32.69 1.98
N ARG A 227 22.29 32.46 0.67
CA ARG A 227 22.20 31.10 0.10
C ARG A 227 23.58 30.46 -0.07
N LEU A 228 24.61 31.25 -0.35
CA LEU A 228 25.99 30.78 -0.41
C LEU A 228 26.51 30.43 0.99
N GLU A 229 26.19 31.24 2.01
CA GLU A 229 26.48 30.90 3.42
C GLU A 229 25.79 29.61 3.85
N ALA A 230 24.49 29.44 3.55
CA ALA A 230 23.75 28.22 3.91
C ALA A 230 24.26 26.95 3.20
N LEU A 231 24.97 27.08 2.07
CA LEU A 231 25.60 25.97 1.36
C LEU A 231 26.99 25.63 1.89
N MET A 232 27.71 26.62 2.43
CA MET A 232 29.05 26.47 3.00
C MET A 232 28.99 25.91 4.44
N ASP A 233 27.91 26.16 5.17
CA ASP A 233 27.69 25.64 6.53
C ASP A 233 27.20 24.16 6.58
N MET A 234 27.00 23.52 5.42
CA MET A 234 26.52 22.14 5.31
C MET A 234 27.62 21.10 5.02
N SER A 235 28.91 21.45 5.19
CA SER A 235 30.05 20.51 5.17
C SER A 235 30.52 20.14 6.56
#